data_AF-A0A2I0HYJ7-F1
#
_entry.id   AF-A0A2I0HYJ7-F1
#
_cell.length_a   1.000
_cell.length_b   1.000
_cell.length_c   1.000
_cell.angle_alpha   90.00
_cell.angle_beta   90.00
_cell.angle_gamma   90.00
#
_symmetry.space_group_name_H-M   'P 1'
#
loop_
_entity.id
_entity.type
_entity.pdbx_description
1 polymer ?
#
loop_
_entity_poly.entity_id
_entity_poly.type
_entity_poly.pdbx_seq_one_letter_code
_entity_poly.pdbx_strand_id
1 'polypeptide(L)'
;MEAYKNPNTPIEYRVRDLIGRMSLKEKIGQMAMPGKGSLTPTALRDGSVGGLNAGRGPYDGAPVKDWADKADEWQQAALQSRLEIQS
;
A
#
# COMPACT_ATOMS: atom_id res chain seq x y z
N MET A 1 -2.05 14.12 -18.04
CA MET A 1 -2.81 12.96 -17.54
C MET A 1 -1.88 12.07 -16.74
N GLU A 2 -2.39 11.41 -15.69
CA GLU A 2 -1.66 10.40 -14.93
C GLU A 2 -1.85 9.03 -15.60
N ALA A 3 -0.87 8.61 -16.40
CA ALA A 3 -1.02 7.37 -17.18
C ALA A 3 -1.10 6.14 -16.26
N TYR A 4 -0.41 6.16 -15.11
CA TYR A 4 -0.42 5.07 -14.13
C TYR A 4 -1.81 4.74 -13.55
N LYS A 5 -2.70 5.73 -13.45
CA LYS A 5 -4.09 5.56 -12.97
C LYS A 5 -5.07 5.11 -14.04
N ASN A 6 -4.71 5.21 -15.32
CA ASN A 6 -5.61 4.80 -16.40
C ASN A 6 -5.55 3.28 -16.62
N PRO A 7 -6.62 2.52 -16.35
CA PRO A 7 -6.63 1.07 -16.52
C PRO A 7 -6.51 0.62 -17.99
N ASN A 8 -6.80 1.50 -18.95
CA ASN A 8 -6.72 1.20 -20.38
C ASN A 8 -5.30 1.41 -20.96
N THR A 9 -4.37 1.96 -20.19
CA THR A 9 -2.97 2.12 -20.58
C THR A 9 -2.23 0.78 -20.39
N PRO A 10 -1.33 0.34 -21.30
CA PRO A 10 -0.58 -0.88 -21.09
C PRO A 10 0.28 -0.83 -19.83
N ILE A 11 0.43 -1.98 -19.15
CA ILE A 11 1.05 -2.09 -17.83
C ILE A 11 2.45 -1.45 -17.80
N GLU A 12 3.30 -1.74 -18.79
CA GLU A 12 4.67 -1.19 -18.86
C GLU A 12 4.70 0.34 -18.85
N TYR A 13 3.75 0.99 -19.53
CA TYR A 13 3.65 2.45 -19.53
C TYR A 13 3.16 2.98 -18.19
N ARG A 14 2.22 2.27 -17.54
CA ARG A 14 1.74 2.62 -16.19
C ARG A 14 2.86 2.53 -15.16
N VAL A 15 3.66 1.46 -15.21
CA VAL A 15 4.81 1.24 -14.32
C VAL A 15 5.87 2.31 -14.54
N ARG A 16 6.25 2.60 -15.78
CA ARG A 16 7.26 3.64 -16.09
C ARG A 16 6.80 5.03 -15.64
N ASP A 17 5.54 5.39 -15.89
CA ASP A 17 4.97 6.66 -15.43
C ASP A 17 4.94 6.76 -13.90
N LEU A 18 4.55 5.68 -13.20
CA LEU A 18 4.55 5.64 -11.74
C LEU A 18 5.96 5.79 -11.16
N ILE A 19 6.91 4.96 -11.58
CA ILE A 19 8.31 4.99 -11.09
C ILE A 19 8.96 6.35 -11.37
N GLY A 20 8.62 6.99 -12.50
CA GLY A 20 9.08 8.33 -12.84
C GLY A 20 8.56 9.43 -11.91
N ARG A 21 7.42 9.21 -11.24
CA ARG A 21 6.79 10.15 -10.30
C ARG A 21 7.18 9.93 -8.84
N MET A 22 7.75 8.77 -8.52
CA MET A 22 8.16 8.43 -7.15
C MET A 22 9.45 9.13 -6.76
N SER A 23 9.45 9.73 -5.57
CA SER A 23 10.64 10.11 -4.83
C SER A 23 11.46 8.89 -4.43
N LEU A 24 12.72 9.10 -4.04
CA LEU A 24 13.56 8.03 -3.51
C LEU A 24 12.94 7.36 -2.27
N LYS A 25 12.34 8.17 -1.38
CA LYS A 25 11.65 7.66 -0.18
C LYS A 25 10.51 6.71 -0.55
N GLU A 26 9.67 7.08 -1.51
CA GLU A 26 8.57 6.22 -1.97
C GLU A 26 9.09 4.94 -2.63
N LYS A 27 10.20 4.99 -3.37
CA LYS A 27 10.83 3.79 -3.98
C LYS A 27 11.34 2.84 -2.91
N ILE A 28 11.97 3.37 -1.87
CA ILE A 28 12.43 2.58 -0.72
C ILE A 28 11.24 2.00 0.04
N GLY A 29 10.18 2.79 0.24
CA GLY A 29 8.92 2.35 0.86
C GLY A 29 8.35 1.13 0.15
N GLN A 30 8.28 1.15 -1.19
CA GLN A 30 7.77 0.02 -1.98
C GLN A 30 8.60 -1.27 -1.87
N MET A 31 9.84 -1.20 -1.39
CA MET A 31 10.67 -2.39 -1.12
C MET A 31 10.54 -2.91 0.32
N ALA A 32 9.81 -2.18 1.18
CA ALA A 32 9.63 -2.52 2.59
C ALA A 32 8.31 -3.27 2.84
N MET A 33 8.37 -4.26 3.72
CA MET A 33 7.21 -5.03 4.21
C MET A 33 7.20 -5.07 5.74
N PRO A 34 6.70 -4.02 6.41
CA PRO A 34 6.63 -3.98 7.87
C PRO A 34 5.63 -5.00 8.45
N GLY A 35 5.93 -5.47 9.67
CA GLY A 35 5.03 -6.32 10.44
C GLY A 35 3.93 -5.53 11.15
N LYS A 36 2.83 -6.22 11.51
CA LYS A 36 1.61 -5.61 12.09
C LYS A 36 1.84 -4.61 13.24
N GLY A 37 2.88 -4.81 14.06
CA GLY A 37 3.20 -3.93 15.18
C GLY A 37 3.67 -2.52 14.77
N SER A 38 4.10 -2.34 13.52
CA SER A 38 4.54 -1.05 12.96
C SER A 38 3.50 -0.42 12.04
N LEU A 39 2.36 -1.08 11.79
CA LEU A 39 1.32 -0.64 10.85
C LEU A 39 0.35 0.33 11.51
N THR A 40 0.75 1.59 11.58
CA THR A 40 -0.14 2.70 11.92
C THR A 40 -0.67 3.39 10.64
N PRO A 41 -1.85 4.02 10.66
CA PRO A 41 -2.35 4.77 9.49
C PRO A 41 -1.34 5.79 8.96
N THR A 42 -0.64 6.49 9.85
CA THR A 42 0.43 7.43 9.50
C THR A 42 1.61 6.74 8.81
N ALA A 43 2.06 5.59 9.33
CA ALA A 43 3.14 4.83 8.72
C ALA A 43 2.79 4.31 7.32
N LEU A 44 1.53 3.91 7.10
CA LEU A 44 1.04 3.48 5.79
C LEU A 44 0.98 4.64 4.80
N ARG A 45 0.36 5.76 5.20
CA ARG A 45 0.21 6.96 4.38
C ARG A 45 1.56 7.58 4.00
N ASP A 46 2.44 7.76 4.98
CA ASP A 46 3.69 8.53 4.83
C ASP A 46 4.90 7.66 4.48
N GLY A 47 4.80 6.35 4.69
CA GLY A 47 5.85 5.37 4.40
C GLY A 47 5.80 4.80 2.99
N SER A 48 4.65 4.87 2.31
CA SER A 48 4.45 4.33 0.95
C SER A 48 4.93 2.88 0.84
N VAL A 49 4.56 2.05 1.81
CA VAL A 49 5.04 0.68 1.95
C VAL A 49 4.55 -0.20 0.80
N GLY A 50 5.38 -1.15 0.36
CA GLY A 50 5.03 -2.02 -0.78
C GLY A 50 4.17 -3.22 -0.42
N GLY A 51 4.06 -3.53 0.87
CA GLY A 51 3.22 -4.60 1.38
C GLY A 51 3.25 -4.65 2.90
N LEU A 52 2.45 -5.55 3.46
CA LEU A 52 2.22 -5.65 4.89
C LEU A 52 2.31 -7.09 5.37
N ASN A 53 2.90 -7.31 6.54
CA ASN A 53 2.89 -8.62 7.19
C ASN A 53 1.95 -8.61 8.41
N ALA A 54 0.74 -9.14 8.21
CA ALA A 54 -0.30 -9.23 9.24
C ALA A 54 -0.02 -10.31 10.31
N GLY A 55 1.02 -11.15 10.14
CA GLY A 55 1.30 -12.26 11.03
C GLY A 55 0.12 -13.23 11.15
N ARG A 56 -0.29 -13.54 12.39
CA ARG A 56 -1.44 -14.44 12.67
C ARG A 56 -2.82 -13.78 12.51
N GLY A 57 -2.87 -12.54 12.05
CA GLY A 57 -4.12 -11.79 11.86
C GLY A 57 -4.35 -10.67 12.85
N PRO A 58 -5.55 -10.05 12.80
CA PRO A 58 -5.91 -8.94 13.67
C PRO A 58 -5.72 -9.32 15.15
N TYR A 59 -6.25 -10.49 15.54
CA TYR A 59 -6.15 -11.11 16.85
C TYR A 59 -6.36 -12.64 16.74
N ASP A 60 -6.05 -13.38 17.81
CA ASP A 60 -6.14 -14.85 17.80
C ASP A 60 -7.58 -15.32 17.64
N GLY A 61 -7.82 -16.19 16.65
CA GLY A 61 -9.15 -16.72 16.35
C GLY A 61 -10.07 -15.74 15.62
N ALA A 62 -9.54 -14.66 15.04
CA ALA A 62 -10.33 -13.69 14.29
C ALA A 62 -11.15 -14.36 13.17
N PRO A 63 -12.46 -14.08 13.06
CA PRO A 63 -13.28 -14.57 11.97
C PRO A 63 -12.86 -13.91 10.64
N VAL A 64 -13.25 -14.52 9.52
CA VAL A 64 -12.90 -14.03 8.16
C VAL A 64 -13.32 -12.58 7.93
N LYS A 65 -14.45 -12.14 8.51
CA LYS A 65 -14.91 -10.75 8.37
C LYS A 65 -13.90 -9.75 8.94
N ASP A 66 -13.36 -10.02 10.12
CA ASP A 66 -12.43 -9.12 10.79
C ASP A 66 -11.08 -9.04 10.06
N TRP A 67 -10.70 -10.10 9.33
CA TRP A 67 -9.57 -10.05 8.42
C TRP A 67 -9.82 -9.09 7.24
N ALA A 68 -11.01 -9.17 6.64
CA ALA A 68 -11.38 -8.29 5.54
C ALA A 68 -11.44 -6.83 6.00
N ASP A 69 -12.14 -6.56 7.12
CA ASP A 69 -12.24 -5.22 7.70
C ASP A 69 -10.85 -4.62 7.99
N LYS A 70 -9.90 -5.44 8.49
CA LYS A 70 -8.55 -4.97 8.80
C LYS A 70 -7.71 -4.69 7.55
N ALA A 71 -7.84 -5.53 6.52
CA ALA A 71 -7.20 -5.29 5.24
C ALA A 71 -7.70 -4.00 4.59
N ASP A 72 -9.02 -3.76 4.64
CA ASP A 72 -9.64 -2.55 4.12
C ASP A 72 -9.13 -1.30 4.87
N GLU A 73 -9.03 -1.34 6.19
CA GLU A 73 -8.48 -0.22 6.98
C GLU A 73 -7.06 0.16 6.54
N TRP A 74 -6.19 -0.84 6.36
CA TRP A 74 -4.82 -0.60 5.92
C TRP A 74 -4.75 -0.07 4.49
N GLN A 75 -5.55 -0.65 3.59
CA GLN A 75 -5.63 -0.21 2.21
C GLN A 75 -6.13 1.24 2.11
N GLN A 76 -7.17 1.60 2.86
CA GLN A 76 -7.68 2.96 2.90
C GLN A 76 -6.63 3.96 3.40
N ALA A 77 -5.77 3.57 4.35
CA ALA A 77 -4.67 4.41 4.80
C ALA A 77 -3.57 4.58 3.73
N ALA A 78 -3.22 3.51 3.01
CA ALA A 78 -2.24 3.56 1.91
C ALA A 78 -2.72 4.45 0.75
N LEU A 79 -4.02 4.38 0.43
CA LEU A 79 -4.66 5.22 -0.59
C LEU A 79 -4.69 6.71 -0.23
N GLN A 80 -4.47 7.10 1.03
CA GLN A 80 -4.32 8.52 1.40
C GLN A 80 -2.91 9.07 1.12
N SER A 81 -1.97 8.23 0.64
CA SER A 81 -0.64 8.67 0.24
C SER A 81 -0.67 9.51 -1.04
N ARG A 82 0.38 10.29 -1.30
CA ARG A 82 0.47 11.21 -2.44
C ARG A 82 0.23 10.55 -3.81
N LEU A 83 0.69 9.31 -3.98
CA LEU A 83 0.56 8.55 -5.23
C LEU A 83 -0.54 7.47 -5.18
N GLU A 84 -1.21 7.33 -4.03
CA GLU A 84 -2.33 6.40 -3.83
C GLU A 84 -1.98 4.96 -4.27
N ILE A 85 -0.73 4.53 -4.02
CA ILE A 85 -0.27 3.18 -4.32
C ILE A 85 -0.88 2.23 -3.28
N GLN A 86 -1.52 1.18 -3.76
CA GLN A 86 -2.12 0.14 -2.94
C GLN A 86 -1.02 -0.73 -2.27
N SER A 87 -1.24 -1.12 -1.01
CA SER A 87 -0.30 -1.91 -0.17
C SER A 87 -0.93 -3.19 0.35
#